data_AF-A0A9N8PJW7-F1
#
_entry.id   AF-A0A9N8PJW7-F1
#
_cell.length_a   1.000
_cell.length_b   1.000
_cell.length_c   1.000
_cell.angle_alpha   90.00
_cell.angle_beta   90.00
_cell.angle_gamma   90.00
#
_symmetry.space_group_name_H-M   'P 1'
#
loop_
_entity.id
_entity.type
_entity.pdbx_description
1 polymer ?
#
loop_
_entity_poly.entity_id
_entity_poly.type
_entity_poly.pdbx_seq_one_letter_code
_entity_poly.pdbx_strand_id
1 'polypeptide(L)'
;MILSISMPKSSGRFLRKPDFLKSRQSDDAASTEVRTPLDLDEVLEDVEEEEDSDLGELNTALGALVDIFPDVQPDVFREMLLNLSKESRLEVVTEHLLRNGAQYIQGRYRKKPSDDNASQPRHLEPLPKDETFRSDKYKRTVKDTLYLEFRNLSHSSIRAVLAEHNYSYTLARPTLHHLSSKSWRATISSFFTRKRPATSDPDLHPHVEWLPNPTEPSSLFPYFKRTGCTELDQELYRVYIAPVLARQNQERLDRDQALAYDLNETEAEDANAMFDCECCFTPYPFEYISTCDSDAGHFICFRCIKLAANEALYGQGWARNIDLTKSSLRCLAPSVPECQGCINPELIQRALCTEKDGATNWQKLQERVMSENLIKSQLPLLRCLSCPYAEIDEPHIIASKHLEHVQSAGEEV
;
A
#
# COMPACT_ATOMS: atom_id res chain seq x y z
N MET A 1 51.60 57.14 -6.59
CA MET A 1 50.84 57.33 -5.33
C MET A 1 50.27 55.95 -4.96
N ILE A 2 51.05 54.96 -4.53
CA ILE A 2 51.48 54.69 -3.14
C ILE A 2 50.61 55.36 -2.08
N LEU A 3 49.75 54.55 -1.44
CA LEU A 3 49.40 54.68 -0.02
C LEU A 3 49.12 53.27 0.51
N SER A 4 50.18 52.68 1.07
CA SER A 4 50.17 51.48 1.88
C SER A 4 49.84 51.87 3.32
N ILE A 5 48.85 51.23 3.95
CA ILE A 5 48.60 51.34 5.39
C ILE A 5 48.73 49.94 5.98
N SER A 6 49.55 49.87 7.03
CA SER A 6 50.00 48.70 7.76
C SER A 6 49.33 48.64 9.14
N MET A 7 49.28 47.42 9.70
CA MET A 7 49.19 46.99 11.12
C MET A 7 47.89 46.27 11.52
N PRO A 8 47.91 45.33 12.52
CA PRO A 8 49.05 44.69 13.17
C PRO A 8 48.98 43.13 13.23
N LYS A 9 50.15 42.51 13.44
CA LYS A 9 50.30 41.11 13.85
C LYS A 9 50.03 41.00 15.36
N SER A 10 49.07 40.16 15.76
CA SER A 10 48.91 39.72 17.15
C SER A 10 49.40 38.29 17.32
N SER A 11 50.48 38.14 18.08
CA SER A 11 51.00 36.86 18.57
C SER A 11 50.13 36.32 19.72
N GLY A 12 49.69 35.07 19.57
CA GLY A 12 49.64 34.04 20.62
C GLY A 12 48.78 34.28 21.87
N ARG A 13 47.68 33.54 21.98
CA ARG A 13 47.28 32.85 23.22
C ARG A 13 46.44 31.62 22.89
N PHE A 14 47.01 30.46 23.14
CA PHE A 14 46.33 29.17 23.18
C PHE A 14 45.24 29.22 24.26
N LEU A 15 43.98 29.05 23.85
CA LEU A 15 42.88 28.75 24.77
C LEU A 15 42.18 27.47 24.28
N ARG A 16 42.48 26.41 25.03
CA ARG A 16 41.83 25.11 25.21
C ARG A 16 40.61 24.79 24.33
N LYS A 17 40.74 23.67 23.62
CA LYS A 17 39.65 22.75 23.27
C LYS A 17 38.79 22.47 24.52
N PRO A 18 37.46 22.54 24.45
CA PRO A 18 36.62 21.78 25.36
C PRO A 18 36.57 20.33 24.87
N ASP A 19 37.02 19.42 25.74
CA ASP A 19 36.91 17.98 25.60
C ASP A 19 35.44 17.56 25.47
N PHE A 20 34.99 17.28 24.24
CA PHE A 20 33.70 16.61 23.96
C PHE A 20 33.85 15.08 23.89
N LEU A 21 34.80 14.54 24.65
CA LEU A 21 34.91 13.11 24.94
C LEU A 21 34.51 12.90 26.39
N LYS A 22 33.22 13.00 26.67
CA LYS A 22 32.64 12.29 27.81
C LYS A 22 31.93 11.07 27.23
N SER A 23 32.65 9.95 27.28
CA SER A 23 32.05 8.62 27.16
C SER A 23 30.90 8.57 28.14
N ARG A 24 29.66 8.56 27.64
CA ARG A 24 28.53 8.13 28.46
C ARG A 24 28.80 6.66 28.75
N GLN A 25 29.03 6.37 30.03
CA GLN A 25 29.01 5.01 30.53
C GLN A 25 27.68 4.39 30.08
N SER A 26 27.78 3.22 29.48
CA SER A 26 26.65 2.33 29.29
C SER A 26 26.01 2.10 30.65
N ASP A 27 24.80 2.62 30.83
CA ASP A 27 23.91 2.17 31.90
C ASP A 27 23.41 0.76 31.52
N ASP A 28 24.33 -0.21 31.56
CA ASP A 28 24.05 -1.66 31.56
C ASP A 28 23.69 -2.09 32.99
N ALA A 29 22.67 -1.45 33.56
CA ALA A 29 22.17 -1.79 34.88
C ALA A 29 20.65 -1.92 34.85
N ALA A 30 20.23 -3.19 34.81
CA ALA A 30 18.95 -3.70 35.28
C ALA A 30 17.68 -3.32 34.50
N SER A 31 17.35 -4.15 33.53
CA SER A 31 15.96 -4.55 33.31
C SER A 31 15.90 -6.06 33.04
N THR A 32 15.74 -6.82 34.12
CA THR A 32 15.13 -8.16 34.03
C THR A 32 13.62 -7.96 33.85
N GLU A 33 13.24 -7.24 32.80
CA GLU A 33 11.84 -7.22 32.39
C GLU A 33 11.63 -8.39 31.46
N VAL A 34 10.60 -9.17 31.77
CA VAL A 34 10.04 -10.14 30.84
C VAL A 34 9.89 -9.39 29.52
N ARG A 35 10.57 -9.85 28.47
CA ARG A 35 10.47 -9.25 27.13
C ARG A 35 9.06 -9.56 26.63
N THR A 36 8.11 -8.73 27.05
CA THR A 36 6.71 -8.83 26.67
C THR A 36 6.63 -8.54 25.17
N PRO A 37 5.91 -9.35 24.38
CA PRO A 37 5.63 -9.03 23.00
C PRO A 37 5.12 -7.59 22.92
N LEU A 38 5.72 -6.76 22.06
CA LEU A 38 5.23 -5.41 21.84
C LEU A 38 3.77 -5.51 21.40
N ASP A 39 2.90 -4.84 22.15
CA ASP A 39 1.53 -4.68 21.70
C ASP A 39 1.55 -3.85 20.41
N LEU A 40 0.88 -4.35 19.39
CA LEU A 40 0.82 -3.71 18.08
C LEU A 40 0.21 -2.31 18.22
N ASP A 41 -0.76 -2.19 19.12
CA ASP A 41 -1.42 -0.93 19.42
C ASP A 41 -0.46 0.04 20.12
N GLU A 42 0.45 -0.43 20.98
CA GLU A 42 1.44 0.42 21.68
C GLU A 42 2.59 0.91 20.77
N VAL A 43 2.85 0.24 19.64
CA VAL A 43 3.85 0.71 18.65
C VAL A 43 3.22 1.67 17.63
N LEU A 44 1.94 1.47 17.32
CA LEU A 44 1.18 2.27 16.37
C LEU A 44 0.42 3.43 17.00
N GLU A 45 0.27 3.45 18.33
CA GLU A 45 -0.18 4.63 19.06
C GLU A 45 0.70 5.81 18.66
N ASP A 46 0.04 6.86 18.16
CA ASP A 46 0.65 8.16 17.92
C ASP A 46 1.04 8.74 19.27
N VAL A 47 2.19 8.31 19.79
CA VAL A 47 2.86 9.05 20.84
C VAL A 47 3.25 10.37 20.21
N GLU A 48 2.46 11.41 20.51
CA GLU A 48 2.79 12.81 20.23
C GLU A 48 4.18 13.08 20.85
N GLU A 49 5.23 12.88 20.05
CA GLU A 49 6.53 13.40 20.44
C GLU A 49 6.39 14.92 20.44
N GLU A 50 6.85 15.59 21.50
CA GLU A 50 6.83 17.05 21.60
C GLU A 50 7.47 17.65 20.34
N GLU A 51 6.64 18.02 19.37
CA GLU A 51 7.08 18.65 18.14
C GLU A 51 7.55 20.06 18.50
N ASP A 52 8.76 20.40 18.08
CA ASP A 52 9.24 21.78 18.16
C ASP A 52 8.22 22.67 17.43
N SER A 53 7.69 23.70 18.11
CA SER A 53 6.69 24.63 17.55
C SER A 53 7.10 25.16 16.17
N ASP A 54 8.40 25.34 15.93
CA ASP A 54 8.92 25.79 14.64
C ASP A 54 8.82 24.73 13.53
N LEU A 55 8.94 23.45 13.88
CA LEU A 55 8.79 22.34 12.95
C LEU A 55 7.33 22.19 12.50
N GLY A 56 6.38 22.32 13.45
CA GLY A 56 4.95 22.34 13.16
C GLY A 56 4.57 23.50 12.23
N GLU A 57 5.09 24.71 12.48
CA GLU A 57 4.92 25.87 11.59
C GLU A 57 5.48 25.62 10.18
N LEU A 58 6.68 25.04 10.09
CA LEU A 58 7.32 24.72 8.81
C LEU A 58 6.51 23.70 7.99
N ASN A 59 6.00 22.66 8.62
CA ASN A 59 5.19 21.64 7.96
C ASN A 59 3.82 22.17 7.55
N THR A 60 3.22 23.04 8.35
CA THR A 60 1.96 23.73 8.00
C THR A 60 2.17 24.64 6.79
N ALA A 61 3.24 25.43 6.77
CA ALA A 61 3.58 26.29 5.64
C ALA A 61 3.90 25.48 4.37
N LEU A 62 4.61 24.35 4.53
CA LEU A 62 4.91 23.45 3.42
C LEU A 62 3.64 22.87 2.79
N GLY A 63 2.69 22.39 3.61
CA GLY A 63 1.41 21.89 3.13
C GLY A 63 0.63 22.95 2.34
N ALA A 64 0.52 24.16 2.88
CA ALA A 64 -0.14 25.26 2.20
C ALA A 64 0.50 25.60 0.84
N LEU A 65 1.84 25.57 0.74
CA LEU A 65 2.54 25.84 -0.53
C LEU A 65 2.31 24.73 -1.56
N VAL A 66 2.26 23.47 -1.13
CA VAL A 66 1.97 22.33 -2.03
C VAL A 66 0.55 22.39 -2.55
N ASP A 67 -0.40 22.83 -1.73
CA ASP A 67 -1.80 23.02 -2.14
C ASP A 67 -1.95 24.16 -3.16
N ILE A 68 -1.25 25.28 -2.96
CA ILE A 68 -1.30 26.44 -3.87
C ILE A 68 -0.54 26.16 -5.18
N PHE A 69 0.60 25.46 -5.10
CA PHE A 69 1.50 25.19 -6.23
C PHE A 69 1.77 23.69 -6.41
N PRO A 70 0.77 22.89 -6.81
CA PRO A 70 0.86 21.43 -6.87
C PRO A 70 1.87 20.89 -7.91
N ASP A 71 2.27 21.73 -8.87
CA ASP A 71 3.22 21.38 -9.93
C ASP A 71 4.68 21.49 -9.49
N VAL A 72 4.99 22.04 -8.32
CA VAL A 72 6.37 22.25 -7.84
C VAL A 72 6.76 21.16 -6.85
N GLN A 73 8.03 20.73 -6.87
CA GLN A 73 8.53 19.73 -5.93
C GLN A 73 8.64 20.28 -4.50
N PRO A 74 8.23 19.50 -3.46
CA PRO A 74 8.31 19.92 -2.05
C PRO A 74 9.72 20.34 -1.61
N ASP A 75 10.77 19.76 -2.19
CA ASP A 75 12.16 20.06 -1.91
C ASP A 75 12.50 21.54 -2.14
N VAL A 76 11.91 22.15 -3.17
CA VAL A 76 12.07 23.58 -3.47
C VAL A 76 11.52 24.42 -2.34
N PHE A 77 10.32 24.09 -1.86
CA PHE A 77 9.70 24.79 -0.74
C PHE A 77 10.49 24.60 0.54
N ARG A 78 11.01 23.40 0.80
CA ARG A 78 11.84 23.13 1.98
C ARG A 78 13.10 24.00 1.99
N GLU A 79 13.78 24.11 0.86
CA GLU A 79 14.94 25.01 0.70
C GLU A 79 14.57 26.48 0.91
N MET A 80 13.46 26.94 0.33
CA MET A 80 13.04 28.33 0.46
C MET A 80 12.62 28.69 1.89
N LEU A 81 11.85 27.81 2.55
CA LEU A 81 11.36 28.01 3.92
C LEU A 81 12.51 28.02 4.96
N LEU A 82 13.58 27.25 4.74
CA LEU A 82 14.75 27.24 5.64
C LEU A 82 15.62 28.50 5.54
N ASN A 83 15.58 29.20 4.41
CA ASN A 83 16.41 30.38 4.16
C ASN A 83 15.76 31.69 4.64
N LEU A 84 14.53 31.64 5.13
CA LEU A 84 13.77 32.80 5.55
C LEU A 84 13.63 32.86 7.08
N SER A 85 13.48 34.07 7.61
CA SER A 85 13.14 34.30 9.01
C SER A 85 11.74 33.76 9.32
N LYS A 86 11.48 33.45 10.60
CA LYS A 86 10.20 32.89 11.04
C LYS A 86 8.98 33.74 10.65
N GLU A 87 9.15 35.05 10.64
CA GLU A 87 8.09 36.01 10.34
C GLU A 87 7.70 36.01 8.85
N SER A 88 6.42 35.78 8.58
CA SER A 88 5.80 35.83 7.25
C SER A 88 6.44 34.93 6.19
N ARG A 89 7.04 33.80 6.61
CA ARG A 89 7.79 32.90 5.70
C ARG A 89 6.91 32.37 4.56
N LEU A 90 5.65 32.03 4.83
CA LEU A 90 4.72 31.49 3.85
C LEU A 90 4.39 32.53 2.76
N GLU A 91 4.05 33.74 3.18
CA GLU A 91 3.68 34.87 2.31
C GLU A 91 4.88 35.29 1.46
N VAL A 92 6.07 35.33 2.06
CA VAL A 92 7.31 35.68 1.37
C VAL A 92 7.68 34.62 0.33
N VAL A 93 7.60 33.33 0.64
CA VAL A 93 7.84 32.25 -0.34
C VAL A 93 6.83 32.34 -1.49
N THR A 94 5.55 32.55 -1.17
CA THR A 94 4.49 32.69 -2.17
C THR A 94 4.77 33.85 -3.12
N GLU A 95 5.13 35.02 -2.60
CA GLU A 95 5.47 36.19 -3.43
C GLU A 95 6.71 35.96 -4.29
N HIS A 96 7.74 35.30 -3.76
CA HIS A 96 8.94 34.95 -4.54
C HIS A 96 8.64 34.00 -5.70
N LEU A 97 7.74 33.04 -5.50
CA LEU A 97 7.30 32.11 -6.56
C LEU A 97 6.45 32.81 -7.61
N LEU A 98 5.56 33.71 -7.21
CA LEU A 98 4.72 34.48 -8.15
C LEU A 98 5.56 35.44 -9.00
N ARG A 99 6.57 36.10 -8.42
CA ARG A 99 7.43 37.05 -9.16
C ARG A 99 8.51 36.38 -9.99
N ASN A 100 9.21 35.41 -9.40
CA ASN A 100 10.47 34.85 -9.93
C ASN A 100 10.47 33.31 -9.97
N GLY A 101 9.31 32.66 -10.07
CA GLY A 101 9.17 31.20 -9.94
C GLY A 101 10.13 30.37 -10.80
N ALA A 102 10.37 30.79 -12.05
CA ALA A 102 11.31 30.09 -12.95
C ALA A 102 12.75 30.01 -12.39
N GLN A 103 13.19 31.03 -11.65
CA GLN A 103 14.55 31.08 -11.08
C GLN A 103 14.72 30.12 -9.89
N TYR A 104 13.68 29.93 -9.09
CA TYR A 104 13.71 29.10 -7.88
C TYR A 104 13.38 27.64 -8.17
N ILE A 105 12.44 27.39 -9.09
CA ILE A 105 12.02 26.02 -9.44
C ILE A 105 13.13 25.31 -10.21
N GLN A 106 13.90 26.01 -11.07
CA GLN A 106 15.04 25.45 -11.81
C GLN A 106 14.72 24.12 -12.53
N GLY A 107 13.48 23.94 -12.99
CA GLY A 107 13.02 22.70 -13.64
C GLY A 107 12.58 21.58 -12.71
N ARG A 108 12.59 21.78 -11.38
CA ARG A 108 12.10 20.83 -10.36
C ARG A 108 10.58 20.85 -10.24
N TYR A 109 9.92 20.49 -11.34
CA TYR A 109 8.47 20.29 -11.38
C TYR A 109 8.11 18.85 -11.00
N ARG A 110 6.95 18.66 -10.38
CA ARG A 110 6.37 17.34 -10.14
C ARG A 110 6.00 16.71 -11.49
N LYS A 111 6.27 15.41 -11.64
CA LYS A 111 5.77 14.66 -12.79
C LYS A 111 4.26 14.59 -12.68
N LYS A 112 3.53 14.98 -13.73
CA LYS A 112 2.08 14.78 -13.76
C LYS A 112 1.80 13.29 -13.55
N PRO A 113 0.85 12.92 -12.67
CA PRO A 113 0.41 11.54 -12.57
C PRO A 113 -0.06 11.07 -13.95
N SER A 114 0.23 9.81 -14.30
CA SER A 114 -0.36 9.18 -15.48
C SER A 114 -1.89 9.26 -15.40
N ASP A 115 -2.54 9.48 -16.54
CA ASP A 115 -3.98 9.81 -16.67
C ASP A 115 -4.95 8.82 -15.98
N ASP A 116 -4.46 7.65 -15.54
CA ASP A 116 -5.24 6.64 -14.80
C ASP A 116 -5.72 7.08 -13.41
N ASN A 117 -5.16 8.15 -12.81
CA ASN A 117 -5.52 8.65 -11.47
C ASN A 117 -6.15 10.05 -11.46
N ALA A 118 -6.57 10.58 -12.61
CA ALA A 118 -7.06 11.96 -12.74
C ALA A 118 -8.45 12.22 -12.12
N SER A 119 -9.13 11.19 -11.62
CA SER A 119 -10.56 11.27 -11.22
C SER A 119 -10.81 11.57 -9.74
N GLN A 120 -9.76 11.72 -8.91
CA GLN A 120 -9.96 12.08 -7.50
C GLN A 120 -9.80 13.60 -7.28
N PRO A 121 -10.78 14.28 -6.68
CA PRO A 121 -10.58 15.67 -6.24
C PRO A 121 -9.45 15.70 -5.20
N ARG A 122 -8.34 16.37 -5.54
CA ARG A 122 -7.14 16.54 -4.69
C ARG A 122 -7.40 17.50 -3.52
N HIS A 123 -8.31 17.13 -2.63
CA HIS A 123 -8.54 17.87 -1.38
C HIS A 123 -7.83 17.16 -0.22
N LEU A 124 -6.91 17.88 0.43
CA LEU A 124 -6.48 17.70 1.83
C LEU A 124 -5.91 16.34 2.24
N GLU A 125 -5.21 15.63 1.35
CA GLU A 125 -4.40 14.50 1.83
C GLU A 125 -3.12 15.06 2.48
N PRO A 126 -2.86 14.77 3.78
CA PRO A 126 -1.67 15.24 4.45
C PRO A 126 -0.42 14.80 3.68
N LEU A 127 0.57 15.69 3.52
CA LEU A 127 1.81 15.32 2.86
C LEU A 127 2.42 14.08 3.53
N PRO A 128 2.90 13.10 2.75
CA PRO A 128 3.65 11.98 3.27
C PRO A 128 4.79 12.47 4.18
N LYS A 129 5.00 11.82 5.34
CA LYS A 129 5.99 12.30 6.31
C LYS A 129 7.40 12.42 5.68
N ASP A 130 7.74 11.61 4.67
CA ASP A 130 9.01 11.66 3.93
C ASP A 130 9.19 12.92 3.07
N GLU A 131 8.11 13.61 2.71
CA GLU A 131 8.17 14.91 2.03
C GLU A 131 8.20 16.10 3.01
N THR A 132 7.86 15.90 4.28
CA THR A 132 7.79 16.96 5.30
C THR A 132 9.15 17.24 5.97
N PHE A 133 9.24 18.32 6.75
CA PHE A 133 10.40 18.56 7.60
C PHE A 133 10.46 17.52 8.72
N ARG A 134 11.57 16.78 8.76
CA ARG A 134 11.86 15.79 9.80
C ARG A 134 12.47 16.40 11.04
N SER A 135 12.13 15.85 12.21
CA SER A 135 12.68 16.28 13.49
C SER A 135 14.18 16.00 13.59
N ASP A 136 14.86 16.84 14.35
CA ASP A 136 16.30 16.70 14.58
C ASP A 136 16.63 15.42 15.35
N LYS A 137 15.71 14.98 16.21
CA LYS A 137 15.76 13.70 16.91
C LYS A 137 15.73 12.55 15.91
N TYR A 138 14.73 12.51 15.02
CA TYR A 138 14.62 11.49 13.96
C TYR A 138 15.87 11.43 13.08
N LYS A 139 16.33 12.59 12.56
CA LYS A 139 17.53 12.66 11.70
C LYS A 139 18.78 12.07 12.37
N ARG A 140 18.94 12.29 13.68
CA ARG A 140 20.07 11.74 14.46
C ARG A 140 19.92 10.24 14.63
N THR A 141 18.76 9.77 15.06
CA THR A 141 18.50 8.35 15.30
C THR A 141 18.63 7.52 14.03
N VAL A 142 18.04 7.96 12.90
CA VAL A 142 18.17 7.28 11.60
C VAL A 142 19.63 7.14 11.19
N LYS A 143 20.39 8.23 11.31
CA LYS A 143 21.81 8.24 10.96
C LYS A 143 22.60 7.25 11.82
N ASP A 144 22.34 7.21 13.13
CA ASP A 144 23.01 6.31 14.05
C ASP A 144 22.63 4.83 13.78
N THR A 145 21.35 4.55 13.49
CA THR A 145 20.88 3.23 13.06
C THR A 145 21.55 2.77 11.78
N LEU A 146 21.65 3.63 10.75
CA LEU A 146 22.30 3.28 9.48
C LEU A 146 23.82 3.13 9.60
N TYR A 147 24.46 3.84 10.53
CA TYR A 147 25.88 3.59 10.84
C TYR A 147 26.09 2.21 11.47
N LEU A 148 25.16 1.74 12.32
CA LEU A 148 25.22 0.41 12.91
C LEU A 148 24.93 -0.70 11.89
N GLU A 149 24.03 -0.44 10.94
CA GLU A 149 23.64 -1.37 9.88
C GLU A 149 24.72 -1.48 8.78
N PHE A 150 25.22 -0.34 8.28
CA PHE A 150 26.16 -0.27 7.16
C PHE A 150 27.59 0.09 7.60
N ARG A 151 28.14 -0.68 8.55
CA ARG A 151 29.50 -0.46 9.11
C ARG A 151 30.63 -0.50 8.07
N ASN A 152 30.35 -1.09 6.91
CA ASN A 152 31.29 -1.22 5.79
C ASN A 152 31.29 0.00 4.84
N LEU A 153 30.35 0.94 5.00
CA LEU A 153 30.31 2.19 4.25
C LEU A 153 30.92 3.34 5.06
N SER A 154 31.41 4.37 4.37
CA SER A 154 31.89 5.58 5.04
C SER A 154 30.70 6.40 5.55
N HIS A 155 30.89 7.08 6.67
CA HIS A 155 29.86 7.97 7.24
C HIS A 155 29.49 9.11 6.28
N SER A 156 30.44 9.58 5.45
CA SER A 156 30.16 10.61 4.43
C SER A 156 29.23 10.08 3.34
N SER A 157 29.42 8.85 2.86
CA SER A 157 28.51 8.23 1.89
C SER A 157 27.12 8.05 2.46
N ILE A 158 27.00 7.59 3.72
CA ILE A 158 25.70 7.44 4.39
C ILE A 158 24.99 8.78 4.52
N ARG A 159 25.69 9.84 4.95
CA ARG A 159 25.13 11.18 5.06
C ARG A 159 24.69 11.78 3.72
N ALA A 160 25.42 11.51 2.64
CA ALA A 160 25.07 11.98 1.31
C ALA A 160 23.73 11.38 0.85
N VAL A 161 23.56 10.06 1.00
CA VAL A 161 22.31 9.38 0.64
C VAL A 161 21.15 9.83 1.53
N LEU A 162 21.40 10.02 2.83
CA LEU A 162 20.36 10.56 3.72
C LEU A 162 19.91 11.96 3.33
N ALA A 163 20.83 12.84 2.90
CA ALA A 163 20.46 14.18 2.46
C ALA A 163 19.60 14.17 1.18
N GLU A 164 19.88 13.24 0.26
CA GLU A 164 19.11 13.05 -0.98
C GLU A 164 17.66 12.58 -0.71
N HIS A 165 17.46 11.75 0.31
CA HIS A 165 16.16 11.17 0.64
C HIS A 165 15.48 11.82 1.86
N ASN A 166 15.76 13.09 2.16
CA ASN A 166 15.19 13.81 3.30
C ASN A 166 15.26 13.04 4.63
N TYR A 167 16.37 12.34 4.86
CA TYR A 167 16.63 11.48 6.01
C TYR A 167 15.65 10.32 6.20
N SER A 168 14.80 10.00 5.21
CA SER A 168 13.92 8.83 5.26
C SER A 168 14.75 7.54 5.32
N TYR A 169 14.55 6.75 6.37
CA TYR A 169 15.21 5.45 6.50
C TYR A 169 14.79 4.52 5.35
N THR A 170 13.49 4.43 5.09
CA THR A 170 12.91 3.51 4.11
C THR A 170 13.37 3.80 2.68
N LEU A 171 13.48 5.07 2.30
CA LEU A 171 13.95 5.49 0.97
C LEU A 171 15.47 5.42 0.82
N ALA A 172 16.24 5.77 1.86
CA ALA A 172 17.71 5.77 1.79
C ALA A 172 18.30 4.35 1.80
N ARG A 173 17.66 3.41 2.51
CA ARG A 173 18.21 2.08 2.76
C ARG A 173 18.49 1.26 1.50
N PRO A 174 17.61 1.17 0.48
CA PRO A 174 17.90 0.42 -0.75
C PRO A 174 19.16 0.90 -1.47
N THR A 175 19.37 2.22 -1.53
CA THR A 175 20.57 2.83 -2.12
C THR A 175 21.82 2.46 -1.31
N LEU A 176 21.75 2.53 0.02
CA LEU A 176 22.85 2.13 0.90
C LEU A 176 23.17 0.63 0.80
N HIS A 177 22.15 -0.22 0.71
CA HIS A 177 22.32 -1.65 0.49
C HIS A 177 22.98 -1.94 -0.87
N HIS A 178 22.60 -1.19 -1.90
CA HIS A 178 23.23 -1.30 -3.22
C HIS A 178 24.70 -0.87 -3.20
N LEU A 179 25.03 0.22 -2.49
CA LEU A 179 26.41 0.68 -2.34
C LEU A 179 27.26 -0.28 -1.50
N SER A 180 26.67 -0.86 -0.45
CA SER A 180 27.38 -1.78 0.45
C SER A 180 27.70 -3.11 -0.24
N SER A 181 26.78 -3.62 -1.08
CA SER A 181 26.98 -4.83 -1.88
C SER A 181 28.00 -4.67 -3.03
N LYS A 182 28.16 -3.45 -3.57
CA LYS A 182 29.15 -3.12 -4.61
C LYS A 182 30.52 -2.69 -4.09
N SER A 183 30.68 -2.48 -2.79
CA SER A 183 31.95 -2.05 -2.20
C SER A 183 33.00 -3.17 -2.32
N TRP A 184 34.18 -2.85 -2.85
CA TRP A 184 35.33 -3.78 -3.04
C TRP A 184 35.75 -4.52 -1.77
N ARG A 185 35.38 -4.03 -0.58
CA ARG A 185 35.59 -4.70 0.71
C ARG A 185 34.69 -5.92 0.93
N ALA A 186 33.51 -5.98 0.28
CA ALA A 186 32.67 -7.18 0.24
C ALA A 186 33.33 -8.30 -0.59
N THR A 187 34.10 -7.93 -1.62
CA THR A 187 34.85 -8.88 -2.45
C THR A 187 35.98 -9.56 -1.66
N ILE A 188 36.73 -8.84 -0.82
CA ILE A 188 37.86 -9.43 -0.06
C ILE A 188 37.40 -10.30 1.12
N SER A 189 36.30 -9.94 1.79
CA SER A 189 35.73 -10.76 2.90
C SER A 189 35.17 -12.11 2.41
N SER A 190 34.60 -12.13 1.19
CA SER A 190 34.02 -13.34 0.59
C SER A 190 35.06 -14.42 0.24
N PHE A 191 36.35 -14.07 0.13
CA PHE A 191 37.42 -15.04 -0.13
C PHE A 191 37.89 -15.79 1.11
N PHE A 192 37.62 -15.30 2.33
CA PHE A 192 38.07 -15.94 3.58
C PHE A 192 36.96 -16.52 4.46
N THR A 193 35.69 -16.25 4.16
CA THR A 193 34.57 -16.90 4.86
C THR A 193 33.45 -17.29 3.91
N ARG A 194 33.16 -18.59 3.84
CA ARG A 194 32.10 -19.21 3.01
C ARG A 194 30.72 -18.99 3.62
N LYS A 195 30.36 -17.74 3.95
CA LYS A 195 29.03 -17.34 4.43
C LYS A 195 28.42 -16.33 3.48
N ARG A 196 27.12 -16.50 3.18
CA ARG A 196 26.31 -15.62 2.33
C ARG A 196 26.39 -14.17 2.85
N PRO A 197 26.38 -13.14 1.98
CA PRO A 197 26.39 -11.74 2.39
C PRO A 197 25.14 -11.42 3.23
N ALA A 198 25.38 -10.84 4.39
CA ALA A 198 24.49 -10.82 5.55
C ALA A 198 23.64 -9.53 5.66
N THR A 199 23.20 -8.93 4.55
CA THR A 199 22.62 -7.56 4.56
C THR A 199 21.20 -7.45 4.02
N SER A 200 20.63 -8.54 3.51
CA SER A 200 19.26 -8.59 2.99
C SER A 200 18.33 -9.47 3.83
N ASP A 201 18.77 -9.90 5.01
CA ASP A 201 18.00 -10.76 5.89
C ASP A 201 17.28 -9.91 6.94
N PRO A 202 15.94 -9.94 7.04
CA PRO A 202 15.20 -9.39 8.17
C PRO A 202 15.77 -9.85 9.52
N ASP A 203 16.41 -11.03 9.53
CA ASP A 203 17.01 -11.66 10.71
C ASP A 203 18.25 -10.93 11.26
N LEU A 204 18.75 -9.91 10.55
CA LEU A 204 20.02 -9.26 10.87
C LEU A 204 19.90 -7.75 11.12
N HIS A 205 18.68 -7.19 11.14
CA HIS A 205 18.53 -5.77 11.45
C HIS A 205 18.92 -5.51 12.93
N PRO A 206 19.75 -4.50 13.25
CA PRO A 206 20.27 -4.28 14.61
C PRO A 206 19.21 -4.15 15.70
N HIS A 207 18.01 -3.70 15.32
CA HIS A 207 16.88 -3.49 16.22
C HIS A 207 15.83 -4.60 16.18
N VAL A 208 16.05 -5.70 15.43
CA VAL A 208 15.15 -6.85 15.39
C VAL A 208 15.83 -8.03 16.09
N GLU A 209 15.15 -8.63 17.05
CA GLU A 209 15.58 -9.82 17.78
C GLU A 209 14.51 -10.90 17.66
N TRP A 210 14.88 -12.15 17.46
CA TRP A 210 13.91 -13.25 17.34
C TRP A 210 13.83 -14.01 18.66
N LEU A 211 12.64 -14.02 19.26
CA LEU A 211 12.38 -14.66 20.55
C LEU A 211 11.41 -15.84 20.39
N PRO A 212 11.48 -16.87 21.24
CA PRO A 212 10.48 -17.93 21.26
C PRO A 212 9.10 -17.34 21.58
N ASN A 213 8.09 -17.78 20.85
CA ASN A 213 6.71 -17.40 21.12
C ASN A 213 6.25 -18.02 22.46
N PRO A 214 5.63 -17.23 23.36
CA PRO A 214 5.15 -17.72 24.66
C PRO A 214 4.05 -18.79 24.55
N THR A 215 3.25 -18.78 23.49
CA THR A 215 2.16 -19.76 23.29
C THR A 215 2.66 -21.02 22.56
N GLU A 216 3.61 -20.87 21.65
CA GLU A 216 4.16 -21.97 20.83
C GLU A 216 5.69 -21.88 20.79
N PRO A 217 6.42 -22.49 21.74
CA PRO A 217 7.88 -22.34 21.89
C PRO A 217 8.71 -22.78 20.68
N SER A 218 8.14 -23.59 19.78
CA SER A 218 8.74 -24.00 18.50
C SER A 218 8.68 -22.92 17.42
N SER A 219 7.88 -21.87 17.61
CA SER A 219 7.76 -20.73 16.70
C SER A 219 8.57 -19.54 17.22
N LEU A 220 9.28 -18.86 16.30
CA LEU A 220 10.02 -17.64 16.60
C LEU A 220 9.16 -16.42 16.25
N PHE A 221 9.21 -15.42 17.11
CA PHE A 221 8.50 -14.16 16.99
C PHE A 221 9.49 -13.00 16.87
N PRO A 222 9.33 -12.10 15.89
CA PRO A 222 10.19 -10.95 15.75
C PRO A 222 9.86 -9.91 16.83
N TYR A 223 10.85 -9.59 17.65
CA TYR A 223 10.82 -8.58 18.70
C TYR A 223 11.59 -7.34 18.25
N PHE A 224 11.00 -6.16 18.46
CA PHE A 224 11.62 -4.90 18.08
C PHE A 224 12.21 -4.16 19.28
N LYS A 225 13.48 -3.74 19.19
CA LYS A 225 14.14 -2.90 20.19
C LYS A 225 13.93 -1.44 19.83
N ARG A 226 13.12 -0.75 20.64
CA ARG A 226 12.85 0.70 20.53
C ARG A 226 14.14 1.49 20.32
N THR A 227 14.15 2.35 19.31
CA THR A 227 15.27 3.27 19.02
C THR A 227 15.20 4.54 19.89
N GLY A 228 14.06 4.78 20.54
CA GLY A 228 13.77 6.00 21.28
C GLY A 228 13.22 7.13 20.40
N CYS A 229 12.94 6.87 19.11
CA CYS A 229 12.21 7.76 18.21
C CYS A 229 11.02 7.01 17.62
N THR A 230 9.81 7.45 17.94
CA THR A 230 8.55 6.77 17.59
C THR A 230 8.38 6.68 16.07
N GLU A 231 8.71 7.76 15.37
CA GLU A 231 8.64 7.82 13.90
C GLU A 231 9.54 6.76 13.23
N LEU A 232 10.78 6.60 13.69
CA LEU A 232 11.67 5.57 13.17
C LEU A 232 11.22 4.17 13.61
N ASP A 233 10.73 4.02 14.84
CA ASP A 233 10.20 2.76 15.35
C ASP A 233 9.02 2.27 14.48
N GLN A 234 8.12 3.18 14.09
CA GLN A 234 7.01 2.89 13.16
C GLN A 234 7.53 2.48 11.76
N GLU A 235 8.51 3.20 11.21
CA GLU A 235 9.11 2.85 9.91
C GLU A 235 9.75 1.45 9.94
N LEU A 236 10.53 1.17 10.98
CA LEU A 236 11.19 -0.13 11.16
C LEU A 236 10.18 -1.26 11.39
N TYR A 237 9.13 -1.01 12.17
CA TYR A 237 8.05 -1.96 12.39
C TYR A 237 7.37 -2.34 11.07
N ARG A 238 6.99 -1.35 10.26
CA ARG A 238 6.33 -1.56 8.97
C ARG A 238 7.21 -2.33 7.97
N VAL A 239 8.51 -2.09 7.99
CA VAL A 239 9.46 -2.74 7.06
C VAL A 239 9.79 -4.18 7.48
N TYR A 240 10.00 -4.43 8.77
CA TYR A 240 10.57 -5.70 9.24
C TYR A 240 9.60 -6.61 9.98
N ILE A 241 8.71 -6.04 10.80
CA ILE A 241 7.87 -6.82 11.71
C ILE A 241 6.52 -7.12 11.06
N ALA A 242 5.81 -6.09 10.58
CA ALA A 242 4.47 -6.24 10.01
C ALA A 242 4.39 -7.30 8.88
N PRO A 243 5.33 -7.36 7.91
CA PRO A 243 5.24 -8.34 6.82
C PRO A 243 5.46 -9.78 7.30
N VAL A 244 6.28 -9.98 8.34
CA VAL A 244 6.51 -11.29 8.95
C VAL A 244 5.25 -11.74 9.68
N LEU A 245 4.66 -10.87 10.51
CA LEU A 245 3.44 -11.18 11.24
C LEU A 245 2.26 -11.45 10.32
N ALA A 246 2.11 -10.64 9.26
CA ALA A 246 1.09 -10.87 8.24
C ALA A 246 1.24 -12.24 7.58
N ARG A 247 2.48 -12.63 7.25
CA ARG A 247 2.78 -13.95 6.68
C ARG A 247 2.49 -15.08 7.66
N GLN A 248 2.95 -14.98 8.90
CA GLN A 248 2.71 -15.98 9.94
C GLN A 248 1.20 -16.13 10.23
N ASN A 249 0.46 -15.02 10.27
CA ASN A 249 -0.99 -15.05 10.44
C ASN A 249 -1.67 -15.72 9.24
N GLN A 250 -1.27 -15.40 8.01
CA GLN A 250 -1.80 -16.05 6.82
C GLN A 250 -1.51 -17.56 6.83
N GLU A 251 -0.29 -17.97 7.16
CA GLU A 251 0.08 -19.38 7.28
C GLU A 251 -0.72 -20.11 8.37
N ARG A 252 -1.08 -19.41 9.46
CA ARG A 252 -1.97 -19.96 10.50
C ARG A 252 -3.39 -20.11 9.97
N LEU A 253 -3.96 -19.08 9.34
CA LEU A 253 -5.29 -19.13 8.75
C LEU A 253 -5.41 -20.24 7.69
N ASP A 254 -4.38 -20.41 6.85
CA ASP A 254 -4.33 -21.46 5.83
C ASP A 254 -4.31 -22.86 6.47
N ARG A 255 -3.55 -23.05 7.57
CA ARG A 255 -3.52 -24.30 8.34
C ARG A 255 -4.84 -24.58 9.03
N ASP A 256 -5.42 -23.56 9.66
CA ASP A 256 -6.71 -23.67 10.36
C ASP A 256 -7.83 -24.01 9.38
N GLN A 257 -7.82 -23.39 8.18
CA GLN A 257 -8.76 -23.71 7.11
C GLN A 257 -8.60 -25.14 6.60
N ALA A 258 -7.37 -25.62 6.40
CA ALA A 258 -7.11 -27.00 5.98
C ALA A 258 -7.58 -28.01 7.03
N LEU A 259 -7.32 -27.75 8.32
CA LEU A 259 -7.79 -28.57 9.42
C LEU A 259 -9.33 -28.56 9.50
N ALA A 260 -9.97 -27.40 9.35
CA ALA A 260 -11.43 -27.30 9.35
C ALA A 260 -12.05 -28.07 8.18
N TYR A 261 -11.41 -28.08 7.01
CA TYR A 261 -11.84 -28.90 5.87
C TYR A 261 -11.77 -30.40 6.21
N ASP A 262 -10.63 -30.87 6.72
CA ASP A 262 -10.38 -32.28 7.06
C ASP A 262 -11.34 -32.80 8.15
N LEU A 263 -11.58 -32.00 9.18
CA LEU A 263 -12.56 -32.31 10.24
C LEU A 263 -13.98 -32.39 9.66
N ASN A 264 -14.37 -31.42 8.83
CA ASN A 264 -15.70 -31.40 8.22
C ASN A 264 -15.93 -32.61 7.29
N GLU A 265 -14.92 -32.99 6.52
CA GLU A 265 -14.97 -34.18 5.66
C GLU A 265 -15.10 -35.45 6.49
N THR A 266 -14.28 -35.62 7.54
CA THR A 266 -14.31 -36.79 8.43
C THR A 266 -15.66 -36.91 9.17
N GLU A 267 -16.17 -35.81 9.75
CA GLU A 267 -17.46 -35.81 10.45
C GLU A 267 -18.63 -36.10 9.50
N ALA A 268 -18.59 -35.59 8.27
CA ALA A 268 -19.61 -35.87 7.26
C ALA A 268 -19.57 -37.34 6.79
N GLU A 269 -18.39 -37.93 6.65
CA GLU A 269 -18.23 -39.36 6.36
C GLU A 269 -18.79 -40.23 7.48
N ASP A 270 -18.43 -39.95 8.74
CA ASP A 270 -18.89 -40.68 9.92
C ASP A 270 -20.41 -40.57 10.12
N ALA A 271 -20.99 -39.41 9.80
CA ALA A 271 -22.43 -39.19 9.83
C ALA A 271 -23.18 -39.72 8.59
N ASN A 272 -22.46 -40.28 7.62
CA ASN A 272 -22.99 -40.71 6.33
C ASN A 272 -23.76 -39.58 5.60
N ALA A 273 -23.26 -38.35 5.73
CA ALA A 273 -23.82 -37.10 5.24
C ALA A 273 -23.00 -36.52 4.07
N MET A 274 -22.41 -37.40 3.25
CA MET A 274 -21.72 -37.05 2.02
C MET A 274 -22.70 -37.03 0.85
N PHE A 275 -22.55 -36.05 -0.04
CA PHE A 275 -23.42 -35.85 -1.19
C PHE A 275 -22.64 -36.03 -2.49
N ASP A 276 -23.13 -36.88 -3.37
CA ASP A 276 -22.51 -37.12 -4.67
C ASP A 276 -22.77 -35.94 -5.61
N CYS A 277 -21.70 -35.37 -6.15
CA CYS A 277 -21.81 -34.40 -7.24
C CYS A 277 -22.33 -35.10 -8.49
N GLU A 278 -23.45 -34.64 -9.05
CA GLU A 278 -24.04 -35.23 -10.25
C GLU A 278 -23.23 -34.95 -11.52
N CYS A 279 -22.29 -34.00 -11.48
CA CYS A 279 -21.38 -33.71 -12.59
C CYS A 279 -20.13 -34.61 -12.61
N CYS A 280 -19.48 -34.82 -11.47
CA CYS A 280 -18.21 -35.56 -11.40
C CYS A 280 -18.25 -36.86 -10.59
N PHE A 281 -19.41 -37.18 -10.01
CA PHE A 281 -19.67 -38.38 -9.20
C PHE A 281 -18.69 -38.57 -8.04
N THR A 282 -18.15 -37.46 -7.53
CA THR A 282 -17.29 -37.45 -6.34
C THR A 282 -18.14 -36.97 -5.16
N PRO A 283 -18.07 -37.64 -3.99
CA PRO A 283 -18.78 -37.22 -2.80
C PRO A 283 -18.14 -35.96 -2.22
N TYR A 284 -18.96 -35.07 -1.67
CA TYR A 284 -18.54 -33.88 -0.95
C TYR A 284 -19.45 -33.66 0.27
N PRO A 285 -18.94 -33.05 1.35
CA PRO A 285 -19.80 -32.61 2.44
C PRO A 285 -20.66 -31.42 1.98
N PHE A 286 -21.71 -31.13 2.75
CA PHE A 286 -22.73 -30.13 2.42
C PHE A 286 -22.15 -28.74 2.11
N GLU A 287 -21.07 -28.35 2.79
CA GLU A 287 -20.45 -27.03 2.72
C GLU A 287 -19.76 -26.75 1.38
N TYR A 288 -19.45 -27.80 0.61
CA TYR A 288 -18.74 -27.73 -0.67
C TYR A 288 -19.59 -28.22 -1.86
N ILE A 289 -20.91 -28.31 -1.66
CA ILE A 289 -21.89 -28.66 -2.68
C ILE A 289 -22.99 -27.62 -2.78
N SER A 290 -23.54 -27.46 -3.98
CA SER A 290 -24.66 -26.58 -4.28
C SER A 290 -25.78 -27.39 -4.90
N THR A 291 -27.00 -26.84 -4.91
CA THR A 291 -28.11 -27.37 -5.71
C THR A 291 -28.46 -26.41 -6.85
N CYS A 292 -29.05 -26.94 -7.93
CA CYS A 292 -29.72 -26.08 -8.91
C CYS A 292 -31.19 -25.83 -8.51
N ASP A 293 -31.77 -24.75 -9.04
CA ASP A 293 -33.12 -24.28 -8.72
C ASP A 293 -34.27 -25.03 -9.42
N SER A 294 -33.98 -26.17 -10.06
CA SER A 294 -35.02 -27.05 -10.61
C SER A 294 -35.67 -27.86 -9.49
N ASP A 295 -36.91 -28.33 -9.69
CA ASP A 295 -37.65 -29.13 -8.71
C ASP A 295 -36.91 -30.39 -8.21
N ALA A 296 -36.02 -30.97 -9.05
CA ALA A 296 -35.21 -32.13 -8.69
C ALA A 296 -33.99 -31.78 -7.81
N GLY A 297 -33.57 -30.51 -7.76
CA GLY A 297 -32.48 -30.04 -6.89
C GLY A 297 -31.12 -30.71 -7.11
N HIS A 298 -30.60 -30.73 -8.34
CA HIS A 298 -29.38 -31.48 -8.64
C HIS A 298 -28.14 -30.97 -7.90
N PHE A 299 -27.36 -31.89 -7.33
CA PHE A 299 -26.19 -31.58 -6.52
C PHE A 299 -24.94 -31.35 -7.37
N ILE A 300 -24.30 -30.18 -7.24
CA ILE A 300 -23.12 -29.77 -8.00
C ILE A 300 -22.03 -29.28 -7.04
N CYS A 301 -20.86 -29.91 -7.05
CA CYS A 301 -19.75 -29.50 -6.17
C CYS A 301 -19.11 -28.19 -6.60
N PHE A 302 -18.50 -27.48 -5.64
CA PHE A 302 -17.82 -26.22 -5.89
C PHE A 302 -16.68 -26.37 -6.92
N ARG A 303 -16.03 -27.54 -6.99
CA ARG A 303 -15.01 -27.80 -8.01
C ARG A 303 -15.56 -27.72 -9.44
N CYS A 304 -16.71 -28.34 -9.71
CA CYS A 304 -17.36 -28.27 -11.02
C CYS A 304 -17.85 -26.86 -11.35
N ILE A 305 -18.40 -26.15 -10.36
CA ILE A 305 -18.82 -24.74 -10.50
C ILE A 305 -17.63 -23.88 -10.96
N LYS A 306 -16.49 -23.99 -10.26
CA LYS A 306 -15.28 -23.23 -10.57
C LYS A 306 -14.76 -23.50 -11.97
N LEU A 307 -14.69 -24.78 -12.36
CA LEU A 307 -14.26 -25.17 -13.70
C LEU A 307 -15.20 -24.60 -14.77
N ALA A 308 -16.52 -24.68 -14.57
CA ALA A 308 -17.50 -24.16 -15.51
C ALA A 308 -17.47 -22.63 -15.62
N ALA A 309 -17.30 -21.92 -14.50
CA ALA A 309 -17.14 -20.47 -14.45
C ALA A 309 -15.86 -20.03 -15.18
N ASN A 310 -14.72 -20.68 -14.90
CA ASN A 310 -13.45 -20.36 -15.54
C ASN A 310 -13.48 -20.67 -17.05
N GLU A 311 -14.11 -21.77 -17.46
CA GLU A 311 -14.31 -22.08 -18.89
C GLU A 311 -15.24 -21.08 -19.58
N ALA A 312 -16.26 -20.56 -18.88
CA ALA A 312 -17.11 -19.50 -19.41
C ALA A 312 -16.34 -18.19 -19.61
N LEU A 313 -15.53 -17.80 -18.61
CA LEU A 313 -14.74 -16.57 -18.65
C LEU A 313 -13.63 -16.60 -19.69
N TYR A 314 -12.82 -17.66 -19.68
CA TYR A 314 -11.54 -17.72 -20.38
C TYR A 314 -11.53 -18.71 -21.56
N GLY A 315 -12.55 -19.54 -21.69
CA GLY A 315 -12.69 -20.54 -22.75
C GLY A 315 -13.88 -20.31 -23.64
N GLN A 316 -14.39 -21.40 -24.21
CA GLN A 316 -15.55 -21.41 -25.10
C GLN A 316 -16.84 -21.83 -24.37
N GLY A 317 -16.82 -21.85 -23.04
CA GLY A 317 -17.93 -22.33 -22.21
C GLY A 317 -19.07 -21.34 -22.01
N TRP A 318 -18.94 -20.09 -22.47
CA TRP A 318 -19.88 -19.02 -22.13
C TRP A 318 -21.33 -19.35 -22.48
N ALA A 319 -21.60 -19.62 -23.76
CA ALA A 319 -22.95 -19.91 -24.24
C ALA A 319 -23.55 -21.18 -23.64
N ARG A 320 -22.70 -22.15 -23.26
CA ARG A 320 -23.11 -23.42 -22.66
C ARG A 320 -23.43 -23.28 -21.18
N ASN A 321 -22.56 -22.62 -20.43
CA ASN A 321 -22.58 -22.65 -18.98
C ASN A 321 -23.39 -21.49 -18.40
N ILE A 322 -23.61 -20.39 -19.11
CA ILE A 322 -24.25 -19.17 -18.57
C ILE A 322 -25.72 -19.06 -18.98
N ASP A 323 -26.57 -18.76 -18.00
CA ASP A 323 -27.91 -18.25 -18.19
C ASP A 323 -27.92 -16.73 -17.96
N LEU A 324 -28.14 -15.98 -19.05
CA LEU A 324 -28.15 -14.52 -19.00
C LEU A 324 -29.42 -13.95 -18.36
N THR A 325 -30.53 -14.68 -18.40
CA THR A 325 -31.79 -14.25 -17.81
C THR A 325 -31.70 -14.31 -16.28
N LYS A 326 -31.08 -15.37 -15.75
CA LYS A 326 -30.85 -15.53 -14.30
C LYS A 326 -29.50 -14.98 -13.84
N SER A 327 -28.67 -14.46 -14.76
CA SER A 327 -27.31 -13.99 -14.50
C SER A 327 -26.47 -15.01 -13.70
N SER A 328 -26.57 -16.28 -14.06
CA SER A 328 -26.03 -17.39 -13.28
C SER A 328 -25.51 -18.54 -14.14
N LEU A 329 -24.89 -19.55 -13.52
CA LEU A 329 -24.52 -20.79 -14.19
C LEU A 329 -25.72 -21.72 -14.34
N ARG A 330 -25.88 -22.28 -15.53
CA ARG A 330 -26.81 -23.40 -15.80
C ARG A 330 -26.39 -24.62 -14.99
N CYS A 331 -27.36 -25.49 -14.72
CA CYS A 331 -27.09 -26.77 -14.10
C CYS A 331 -26.04 -27.55 -14.91
N LEU A 332 -25.08 -28.13 -14.19
CA LEU A 332 -23.95 -28.87 -14.77
C LEU A 332 -24.16 -30.39 -14.75
N ALA A 333 -25.32 -30.86 -14.28
CA ALA A 333 -25.62 -32.28 -14.13
C ALA A 333 -25.89 -32.92 -15.52
N PRO A 334 -25.03 -33.85 -16.00
CA PRO A 334 -25.29 -34.62 -17.21
C PRO A 334 -26.33 -35.72 -17.00
N SER A 335 -26.67 -36.05 -15.74
CA SER A 335 -27.66 -37.07 -15.35
C SER A 335 -29.05 -36.79 -15.96
N VAL A 336 -29.37 -35.51 -16.21
CA VAL A 336 -30.62 -35.07 -16.83
C VAL A 336 -30.30 -34.19 -18.05
N PRO A 337 -30.44 -34.71 -19.29
CA PRO A 337 -29.95 -34.04 -20.50
C PRO A 337 -30.62 -32.70 -20.83
N GLU A 338 -31.68 -32.31 -20.13
CA GLU A 338 -32.43 -31.06 -20.36
C GLU A 338 -32.78 -30.31 -19.06
N CYS A 339 -31.89 -30.32 -18.06
CA CYS A 339 -32.11 -29.51 -16.87
C CYS A 339 -32.06 -28.01 -17.21
N GLN A 340 -33.19 -27.31 -17.04
CA GLN A 340 -33.29 -25.85 -17.20
C GLN A 340 -32.98 -25.09 -15.89
N GLY A 341 -32.56 -25.81 -14.86
CA GLY A 341 -32.17 -25.23 -13.59
C GLY A 341 -30.87 -24.41 -13.69
N CYS A 342 -30.69 -23.49 -12.75
CA CYS A 342 -29.49 -22.70 -12.57
C CYS A 342 -29.02 -22.81 -11.12
N ILE A 343 -27.71 -22.65 -10.93
CA ILE A 343 -27.09 -22.63 -9.61
C ILE A 343 -27.34 -21.26 -8.97
N ASN A 344 -27.50 -21.16 -7.65
CA ASN A 344 -27.66 -19.87 -6.99
C ASN A 344 -26.38 -19.02 -7.14
N PRO A 345 -26.47 -17.76 -7.63
CA PRO A 345 -25.34 -16.83 -7.73
C PRO A 345 -24.47 -16.72 -6.48
N GLU A 346 -25.08 -16.73 -5.28
CA GLU A 346 -24.35 -16.66 -4.01
C GLU A 346 -23.45 -17.89 -3.79
N LEU A 347 -23.91 -19.06 -4.21
CA LEU A 347 -23.13 -20.31 -4.13
C LEU A 347 -22.02 -20.35 -5.19
N ILE A 348 -22.23 -19.71 -6.35
CA ILE A 348 -21.18 -19.52 -7.35
C ILE A 348 -20.09 -18.58 -6.81
N GLN A 349 -20.49 -17.46 -6.22
CA GLN A 349 -19.57 -16.52 -5.59
C GLN A 349 -18.77 -17.21 -4.48
N ARG A 350 -19.46 -17.92 -3.58
CA ARG A 350 -18.82 -18.68 -2.50
C ARG A 350 -17.84 -19.72 -3.05
N ALA A 351 -18.23 -20.47 -4.07
CA ALA A 351 -17.36 -21.45 -4.71
C ALA A 351 -16.09 -20.79 -5.27
N LEU A 352 -16.23 -19.71 -6.05
CA LEU A 352 -15.09 -19.00 -6.64
C LEU A 352 -14.17 -18.41 -5.57
N CYS A 353 -14.72 -17.79 -4.52
CA CYS A 353 -13.96 -17.19 -3.43
C CYS A 353 -13.12 -18.18 -2.60
N THR A 354 -13.24 -19.49 -2.84
CA THR A 354 -12.30 -20.49 -2.28
C THR A 354 -10.91 -20.44 -2.93
N GLU A 355 -10.76 -19.77 -4.08
CA GLU A 355 -9.49 -19.60 -4.79
C GLU A 355 -8.91 -18.20 -4.60
N LYS A 356 -7.58 -18.08 -4.72
CA LYS A 356 -6.85 -16.81 -4.54
C LYS A 356 -7.38 -15.69 -5.43
N ASP A 357 -7.68 -15.99 -6.70
CA ASP A 357 -8.22 -15.03 -7.68
C ASP A 357 -9.75 -15.06 -7.78
N GLY A 358 -10.41 -15.71 -6.81
CA GLY A 358 -11.85 -15.98 -6.81
C GLY A 358 -12.72 -14.74 -6.91
N ALA A 359 -12.43 -13.72 -6.09
CA ALA A 359 -13.18 -12.47 -6.07
C ALA A 359 -13.08 -11.72 -7.41
N THR A 360 -11.88 -11.68 -8.01
CA THR A 360 -11.66 -11.08 -9.33
C THR A 360 -12.37 -11.86 -10.43
N ASN A 361 -12.36 -13.19 -10.38
CA ASN A 361 -13.08 -14.02 -11.35
C ASN A 361 -14.60 -13.83 -11.24
N TRP A 362 -15.14 -13.75 -10.02
CA TRP A 362 -16.55 -13.43 -9.80
C TRP A 362 -16.93 -12.06 -10.38
N GLN A 363 -16.12 -11.04 -10.11
CA GLN A 363 -16.33 -9.70 -10.65
C GLN A 363 -16.34 -9.70 -12.19
N LYS A 364 -15.33 -10.32 -12.83
CA LYS A 364 -15.28 -10.44 -14.30
C LYS A 364 -16.48 -11.19 -14.87
N LEU A 365 -16.97 -12.21 -14.16
CA LEU A 365 -18.14 -12.98 -14.58
C LEU A 365 -19.38 -12.08 -14.59
N GLN A 366 -19.61 -11.35 -13.50
CA GLN A 366 -20.71 -10.41 -13.38
C GLN A 366 -20.61 -9.28 -14.41
N GLU A 367 -19.43 -8.67 -14.58
CA GLU A 367 -19.20 -7.61 -15.57
C GLU A 367 -19.52 -8.07 -16.99
N ARG A 368 -19.12 -9.29 -17.37
CA ARG A 368 -19.40 -9.84 -18.69
C ARG A 368 -20.88 -10.19 -18.87
N VAL A 369 -21.53 -10.75 -17.85
CA VAL A 369 -22.98 -11.02 -17.87
C VAL A 369 -23.76 -9.71 -18.04
N MET A 370 -23.43 -8.70 -17.24
CA MET A 370 -24.04 -7.38 -17.31
C MET A 370 -23.83 -6.74 -18.68
N SER A 371 -22.60 -6.78 -19.20
CA SER A 371 -22.28 -6.24 -20.53
C SER A 371 -23.10 -6.88 -21.64
N GLU A 372 -23.29 -8.20 -21.62
CA GLU A 372 -24.11 -8.90 -22.61
C GLU A 372 -25.60 -8.60 -22.46
N ASN A 373 -26.11 -8.53 -21.22
CA ASN A 373 -27.50 -8.14 -20.97
C ASN A 373 -27.79 -6.72 -21.45
N LEU A 374 -26.86 -5.78 -21.25
CA LEU A 374 -26.94 -4.42 -21.77
C LEU A 374 -26.90 -4.35 -23.30
N ILE A 375 -26.13 -5.22 -23.97
CA ILE A 375 -26.14 -5.29 -25.44
C ILE A 375 -27.48 -5.85 -25.93
N LYS A 376 -28.00 -6.89 -25.27
CA LYS A 376 -29.25 -7.56 -25.67
C LYS A 376 -30.50 -6.75 -25.40
N SER A 377 -30.46 -5.81 -24.44
CA SER A 377 -31.59 -4.94 -24.14
C SER A 377 -31.93 -3.99 -25.30
N GLN A 378 -30.97 -3.71 -26.20
CA GLN A 378 -31.11 -2.77 -27.33
C GLN A 378 -31.53 -1.36 -26.88
N LEU A 379 -31.27 -1.00 -25.62
CA LEU A 379 -31.50 0.34 -25.11
C LEU A 379 -30.45 1.32 -25.68
N PRO A 380 -30.80 2.61 -25.85
CA PRO A 380 -29.81 3.63 -26.17
C PRO A 380 -28.95 3.86 -24.93
N LEU A 381 -27.70 3.38 -24.94
CA LEU A 381 -26.82 3.40 -23.77
C LEU A 381 -25.61 4.30 -24.01
N LEU A 382 -25.32 5.19 -23.05
CA LEU A 382 -24.01 5.84 -22.91
C LEU A 382 -23.11 4.94 -22.08
N ARG A 383 -21.87 4.74 -22.51
CA ARG A 383 -20.89 3.87 -21.83
C ARG A 383 -19.67 4.67 -21.41
N CYS A 384 -19.21 4.44 -20.19
CA CYS A 384 -17.92 4.95 -19.76
C CYS A 384 -16.79 4.22 -20.51
N LEU A 385 -15.77 4.96 -20.93
CA LEU A 385 -14.59 4.38 -21.59
C LEU A 385 -13.58 3.77 -20.61
N SER A 386 -13.70 4.11 -19.32
CA SER A 386 -12.74 3.74 -18.27
C SER A 386 -13.24 2.66 -17.32
N CYS A 387 -14.55 2.36 -17.31
CA CYS A 387 -15.12 1.35 -16.41
C CYS A 387 -16.38 0.70 -17.01
N PRO A 388 -16.89 -0.40 -16.43
CA PRO A 388 -18.09 -1.10 -16.92
C PRO A 388 -19.43 -0.35 -16.77
N TYR A 389 -19.41 0.91 -16.30
CA TYR A 389 -20.61 1.71 -16.09
C TYR A 389 -21.31 2.03 -17.42
N ALA A 390 -22.64 1.91 -17.42
CA ALA A 390 -23.50 2.33 -18.51
C ALA A 390 -24.76 2.98 -17.96
N GLU A 391 -25.23 4.01 -18.66
CA GLU A 391 -26.48 4.72 -18.36
C GLU A 391 -27.34 4.79 -19.63
N ILE A 392 -28.64 5.02 -19.45
CA ILE A 392 -29.56 5.20 -20.57
C ILE A 392 -29.39 6.64 -21.09
N ASP A 393 -29.22 6.77 -22.41
CA ASP A 393 -29.26 8.06 -23.09
C ASP A 393 -30.72 8.54 -23.16
N GLU A 394 -31.18 9.20 -22.10
CA GLU A 394 -32.52 9.79 -22.07
C GLU A 394 -32.55 11.01 -23.01
N PRO A 395 -33.36 10.99 -24.09
CA PRO A 395 -33.51 12.17 -24.90
C PRO A 395 -34.17 13.27 -24.06
N HIS A 396 -33.48 14.38 -23.87
CA HIS A 396 -34.07 15.59 -23.28
C HIS A 396 -35.31 15.99 -24.10
N ILE A 397 -36.51 15.69 -23.59
CA ILE A 397 -37.74 16.30 -24.07
C ILE A 397 -37.70 17.75 -23.62
N ILE A 398 -36.98 18.59 -24.36
CA ILE A 398 -37.13 20.04 -24.28
C ILE A 398 -38.58 20.31 -24.63
N ALA A 399 -39.33 20.81 -23.65
CA ALA A 399 -40.73 21.15 -23.72
C ALA A 399 -41.06 21.95 -24.99
N SER A 400 -41.49 21.26 -26.04
CA SER A 400 -42.22 21.85 -27.17
C SER A 400 -43.68 22.10 -26.75
N LYS A 401 -43.86 22.89 -25.68
CA LYS A 401 -45.14 23.50 -25.31
C LYS A 401 -45.11 25.03 -25.40
N HIS A 402 -44.12 25.62 -26.07
CA HIS A 402 -44.03 27.07 -26.22
C HIS A 402 -43.91 27.59 -27.66
N LEU A 403 -44.37 26.81 -28.65
CA LEU A 403 -44.41 27.21 -30.06
C LEU A 403 -45.80 27.07 -30.72
N GLU A 404 -46.87 26.90 -29.95
CA GLU A 404 -48.25 27.00 -30.47
C GLU A 404 -48.91 28.38 -30.23
N HIS A 405 -48.18 29.38 -29.72
CA HIS A 405 -48.76 30.70 -29.42
C HIS A 405 -48.28 31.89 -30.26
N VAL A 406 -47.58 31.67 -31.39
CA VAL A 406 -47.14 32.79 -32.25
C VAL A 406 -47.48 32.64 -33.74
N GLN A 407 -48.27 31.63 -34.14
CA GLN A 407 -48.68 31.46 -35.55
C GLN A 407 -50.21 31.55 -35.81
N SER A 408 -51.02 32.07 -34.88
CA SER A 408 -52.45 32.37 -35.15
C SER A 408 -52.83 33.84 -35.00
N ALA A 409 -51.86 34.76 -35.07
CA ALA A 409 -52.13 36.19 -35.12
C ALA A 409 -51.30 36.83 -36.24
N GLY A 410 -51.85 36.83 -37.46
CA GLY A 410 -51.33 37.66 -38.55
C GLY A 410 -51.39 37.03 -39.94
N GLU A 411 -52.59 36.80 -40.48
CA GLU A 411 -52.90 37.10 -41.89
C GLU A 411 -54.43 37.10 -42.11
N GLU A 412 -54.94 38.29 -42.45
CA GLU A 412 -56.34 38.64 -42.72
C GLU A 412 -56.73 38.32 -44.17
N VAL A 413 -57.96 37.82 -44.39
CA VAL A 413 -59.01 38.37 -45.32
C VAL A 413 -60.38 37.98 -44.78
#